data_AF-A0A3D3HTW6-F1
#
_entry.id   AF-A0A3D3HTW6-F1
#
_cell.length_a   1.000
_cell.length_b   1.000
_cell.length_c   1.000
_cell.angle_alpha   90.00
_cell.angle_beta   90.00
_cell.angle_gamma   90.00
#
_symmetry.space_group_name_H-M   'P 1'
#
loop_
_entity.id
_entity.type
_entity.pdbx_description
1 polymer ?
#
loop_
_entity_poly.entity_id
_entity_poly.type
_entity_poly.pdbx_seq_one_letter_code
_entity_poly.pdbx_strand_id
1 'polypeptide(L)'
;MASYKELKAKAEGLMRQAEAARKAETAAVVADIRKKMAEYGISVADLGVKSKAGRPTKAAAAAKVKPAKARKPVAAKYRNAESNESWSGRGRLPRWLAALEAAGRKREEFAVG
;
A
#
# COMPACT_ATOMS: atom_id res chain seq x y z
N MET A 1 -46.50 16.00 -28.71
CA MET A 1 -45.19 16.33 -28.07
C MET A 1 -45.03 15.42 -26.87
N ALA A 2 -43.82 14.92 -26.59
CA ALA A 2 -43.57 14.12 -25.40
C ALA A 2 -43.87 14.95 -24.15
N SER A 3 -44.51 14.35 -23.15
CA SER A 3 -44.80 15.03 -21.89
C SER A 3 -43.51 15.27 -21.09
N TYR A 4 -43.54 16.29 -20.22
CA TYR A 4 -42.40 16.58 -19.34
C TYR A 4 -41.94 15.36 -18.51
N LYS A 5 -42.89 14.54 -18.05
CA LYS A 5 -42.60 13.32 -17.30
C LYS A 5 -41.84 12.28 -18.13
N GLU A 6 -42.22 12.10 -19.40
CA GLU A 6 -41.55 11.17 -20.32
C GLU A 6 -40.13 11.64 -20.68
N LEU A 7 -39.96 12.95 -20.91
CA LEU A 7 -38.64 13.53 -21.17
C LEU A 7 -37.70 13.36 -19.96
N LYS A 8 -38.22 13.56 -18.74
CA LYS A 8 -37.44 13.35 -17.51
C LYS A 8 -37.04 11.88 -17.33
N ALA A 9 -37.98 10.95 -17.49
CA ALA A 9 -37.69 9.51 -17.36
C ALA A 9 -36.62 9.05 -18.37
N LYS A 10 -36.69 9.57 -19.61
CA LYS A 10 -35.69 9.28 -20.66
C LYS A 10 -34.32 9.84 -20.31
N ALA A 11 -34.24 11.03 -19.72
CA ALA A 11 -32.98 11.64 -19.28
C ALA A 11 -32.31 10.81 -18.16
N GLU A 12 -33.08 10.38 -17.15
CA GLU A 12 -32.55 9.54 -16.07
C GLU A 12 -32.05 8.18 -16.59
N GLY A 13 -32.76 7.58 -17.55
CA GLY A 13 -32.33 6.35 -18.21
C GLY A 13 -31.00 6.53 -18.96
N LEU A 14 -30.86 7.62 -19.73
CA LEU A 14 -29.63 7.93 -20.46
C LEU A 14 -28.45 8.21 -19.51
N MET A 15 -28.68 8.90 -18.39
CA MET A 15 -27.64 9.13 -17.38
C MET A 15 -27.15 7.81 -16.78
N ARG A 16 -28.06 6.89 -16.44
CA ARG A 16 -27.68 5.56 -15.94
C ARG A 16 -26.86 4.77 -16.96
N GLN A 17 -27.24 4.82 -18.24
CA GLN A 17 -26.49 4.16 -19.31
C GLN A 17 -25.10 4.78 -19.49
N ALA A 18 -24.99 6.11 -19.45
CA ALA A 18 -23.72 6.81 -19.55
C ALA A 18 -22.78 6.46 -18.39
N GLU A 19 -23.29 6.39 -17.15
CA GLU A 19 -22.49 5.95 -16.00
C GLU A 19 -22.04 4.49 -16.11
N ALA A 20 -22.93 3.60 -16.58
CA ALA A 20 -22.59 2.20 -16.79
C ALA A 20 -21.49 2.03 -17.85
N ALA A 21 -21.61 2.74 -18.98
CA ALA A 21 -20.59 2.78 -20.02
C ALA A 21 -19.25 3.30 -19.47
N ARG A 22 -19.27 4.44 -18.76
CA ARG A 22 -18.07 5.04 -18.16
C ARG A 22 -17.37 4.08 -17.18
N LYS A 23 -18.14 3.35 -16.36
CA LYS A 23 -17.59 2.34 -15.44
C LYS A 23 -16.94 1.19 -16.21
N ALA A 24 -17.59 0.69 -17.26
CA ALA A 24 -17.05 -0.39 -18.09
C ALA A 24 -15.76 0.03 -18.82
N GLU A 25 -15.76 1.22 -19.44
CA GLU A 25 -14.57 1.77 -20.10
C GLU A 25 -13.42 2.00 -19.11
N THR A 26 -13.72 2.58 -17.95
CA THR A 26 -12.71 2.79 -16.91
C THR A 26 -12.14 1.46 -16.42
N ALA A 27 -12.97 0.43 -16.23
CA ALA A 27 -12.51 -0.88 -15.81
C ALA A 27 -11.59 -1.53 -16.87
N ALA A 28 -11.95 -1.42 -18.15
CA ALA A 28 -11.13 -1.91 -19.26
C ALA A 28 -9.77 -1.19 -19.32
N VAL A 29 -9.76 0.14 -19.21
CA VAL A 29 -8.52 0.94 -19.17
C VAL A 29 -7.65 0.58 -17.97
N VAL A 30 -8.25 0.42 -16.78
CA VAL A 30 -7.52 -0.01 -15.57
C VAL A 30 -6.91 -1.40 -15.74
N ALA A 31 -7.61 -2.33 -16.41
CA ALA A 31 -7.09 -3.65 -16.69
C ALA A 31 -5.87 -3.60 -17.63
N ASP A 32 -5.93 -2.79 -18.69
CA ASP A 32 -4.79 -2.58 -19.60
C ASP A 32 -3.59 -1.94 -18.90
N ILE A 33 -3.83 -0.91 -18.08
CA ILE A 33 -2.78 -0.27 -17.26
C ILE A 33 -2.14 -1.32 -16.33
N ARG A 34 -2.94 -2.15 -15.65
CA ARG A 34 -2.41 -3.21 -14.77
C ARG A 34 -1.57 -4.23 -15.54
N LYS A 35 -1.97 -4.60 -16.76
CA LYS A 35 -1.20 -5.50 -17.61
C LYS A 35 0.15 -4.89 -17.98
N LYS A 36 0.16 -3.64 -18.45
CA LYS A 36 1.40 -2.90 -18.76
C LYS A 36 2.28 -2.73 -17.52
N MET A 37 1.68 -2.45 -16.37
CA MET A 37 2.40 -2.39 -15.10
C MET A 37 3.11 -3.70 -14.76
N ALA A 38 2.44 -4.84 -14.97
CA ALA A 38 3.05 -6.16 -14.74
C ALA A 38 4.16 -6.47 -15.76
N GLU A 39 3.96 -6.13 -17.03
CA GLU A 39 4.92 -6.38 -18.11
C GLU A 39 6.22 -5.60 -17.92
N TYR A 40 6.12 -4.32 -17.57
CA TYR A 40 7.28 -3.44 -17.38
C TYR A 40 7.76 -3.35 -15.92
N GLY A 41 7.15 -4.10 -14.99
CA GLY A 41 7.50 -4.06 -13.57
C GLY A 41 7.24 -2.69 -12.91
N ILE A 42 6.31 -1.90 -13.43
CA ILE A 42 5.95 -0.57 -12.93
C ILE A 42 5.01 -0.76 -11.73
N SER A 43 5.39 -0.22 -10.57
CA SER A 43 4.54 -0.19 -9.38
C SER A 43 3.75 1.12 -9.28
N VAL A 44 2.71 1.14 -8.46
CA VAL A 44 1.92 2.37 -8.20
C VAL A 44 2.80 3.50 -7.65
N ALA A 45 3.90 3.17 -6.97
CA ALA A 45 4.88 4.14 -6.48
C ALA A 45 5.65 4.82 -7.63
N ASP A 46 5.91 4.10 -8.73
CA ASP A 46 6.62 4.62 -9.89
C ASP A 46 5.75 5.58 -10.71
N LEU A 47 4.42 5.49 -10.57
CA LEU A 47 3.46 6.44 -11.14
C LEU A 47 3.37 7.76 -10.36
N GLY A 48 4.11 7.90 -9.25
CA GLY A 48 4.12 9.12 -8.43
C GLY A 48 2.79 9.42 -7.74
N VAL A 49 1.83 8.48 -7.76
CA VAL A 49 0.53 8.64 -7.13
C VAL A 49 0.70 8.51 -5.62
N LYS A 50 0.82 9.64 -4.93
CA LYS A 50 0.76 9.68 -3.47
C LYS A 50 -0.66 9.31 -3.06
N SER A 51 -0.87 8.07 -2.62
CA SER A 51 -2.15 7.64 -2.08
C SER A 51 -2.53 8.55 -0.90
N LYS A 52 -3.68 9.23 -0.99
CA LYS A 52 -4.30 9.94 0.15
C LYS A 52 -4.82 8.96 1.23
N ALA A 53 -4.74 7.66 0.97
CA ALA A 53 -5.09 6.59 1.89
C ALA A 53 -3.88 6.22 2.75
N GLY A 54 -4.10 6.23 4.06
CA GLY A 54 -3.08 6.08 5.08
C GLY A 54 -2.28 4.78 5.02
N ARG A 55 -1.07 4.89 5.55
CA ARG A 55 -0.25 3.88 6.24
C ARG A 55 -0.40 2.42 5.76
N PRO A 56 0.64 1.82 5.14
CA PRO A 56 0.59 0.43 4.74
C PRO A 56 0.47 -0.49 5.96
N THR A 57 -0.58 -1.31 6.00
CA THR A 57 -0.69 -2.48 6.88
C THR A 57 0.18 -3.60 6.33
N LYS A 58 0.95 -4.20 7.24
CA LYS A 58 2.06 -5.15 7.07
C LYS A 58 1.67 -6.55 6.54
N ALA A 59 0.70 -6.68 5.63
CA ALA A 59 0.16 -8.01 5.28
C ALA A 59 0.29 -8.46 3.81
N ALA A 60 0.69 -7.60 2.86
CA ALA A 60 0.68 -7.97 1.44
C ALA A 60 2.05 -7.90 0.73
N ALA A 61 3.16 -7.97 1.46
CA ALA A 61 4.52 -7.91 0.89
C ALA A 61 5.15 -9.29 0.62
N ALA A 62 4.34 -10.29 0.24
CA ALA A 62 4.79 -11.66 -0.06
C ALA A 62 4.48 -12.07 -1.52
N ALA A 63 4.86 -11.24 -2.49
CA ALA A 63 5.09 -11.66 -3.88
C ALA A 63 5.95 -10.57 -4.55
N LYS A 64 7.28 -10.76 -4.61
CA LYS A 64 8.04 -11.06 -5.84
C LYS A 64 7.88 -9.96 -6.93
N VAL A 65 8.86 -9.20 -7.42
CA VAL A 65 10.33 -9.11 -7.29
C VAL A 65 10.73 -7.70 -7.80
N LYS A 66 11.69 -7.03 -7.15
CA LYS A 66 12.47 -5.91 -7.73
C LYS A 66 13.88 -6.43 -8.07
N PRO A 67 14.54 -6.01 -9.16
CA PRO A 67 16.00 -6.07 -9.22
C PRO A 67 16.58 -4.74 -8.72
N ALA A 68 16.40 -4.43 -7.43
CA ALA A 68 17.14 -3.36 -6.78
C ALA A 68 18.32 -3.99 -6.03
N LYS A 69 19.52 -3.83 -6.62
CA LYS A 69 20.87 -4.07 -6.07
C LYS A 69 20.85 -4.56 -4.62
N ALA A 70 21.09 -5.86 -4.44
CA ALA A 70 20.97 -6.58 -3.17
C ALA A 70 21.68 -5.89 -2.01
N ARG A 71 20.94 -5.07 -1.25
CA ARG A 71 21.31 -4.75 0.12
C ARG A 71 20.91 -5.96 0.94
N LYS A 72 21.89 -6.77 1.33
CA LYS A 72 21.67 -7.91 2.24
C LYS A 72 20.75 -7.45 3.37
N PRO A 73 19.61 -8.12 3.64
CA PRO A 73 18.78 -7.78 4.78
C PRO A 73 19.67 -7.83 6.02
N VAL A 74 19.90 -6.67 6.64
CA VAL A 74 20.66 -6.60 7.88
C VAL A 74 19.80 -7.30 8.91
N ALA A 75 20.32 -8.41 9.46
CA ALA A 75 19.62 -9.15 10.50
C ALA A 75 19.17 -8.16 11.59
N ALA A 76 17.89 -8.23 11.94
CA ALA A 76 17.37 -7.44 13.04
C ALA A 76 18.05 -7.92 14.32
N LYS A 77 19.01 -7.14 14.83
CA LYS A 77 19.79 -7.50 16.01
C LYS A 77 18.97 -7.46 17.29
N TYR A 78 17.86 -6.72 17.33
CA TYR A 78 16.96 -6.63 18.48
C TYR A 78 15.48 -6.71 18.07
N ARG A 79 14.62 -7.36 18.87
CA ARG A 79 13.17 -7.47 18.64
C ARG A 79 12.40 -7.38 19.95
N ASN A 80 11.31 -6.62 19.93
CA ASN A 80 10.33 -6.57 21.00
C ASN A 80 9.20 -7.59 20.74
N ALA A 81 8.94 -8.48 21.70
CA ALA A 81 7.87 -9.46 21.63
C ALA A 81 6.48 -8.83 21.79
N GLU A 82 6.36 -7.76 22.58
CA GLU A 82 5.09 -7.10 22.88
C GLU A 82 4.61 -6.24 21.70
N SER A 83 5.52 -5.45 21.09
CA SER A 83 5.15 -4.55 19.98
C SER A 83 5.44 -5.11 18.59
N ASN A 84 6.09 -6.29 18.48
CA ASN A 84 6.57 -6.87 17.22
C ASN A 84 7.47 -5.93 16.38
N GLU A 85 8.05 -4.92 17.02
CA GLU A 85 9.03 -4.02 16.43
C GLU A 85 10.42 -4.65 16.49
N SER A 86 11.25 -4.38 15.47
CA SER A 86 12.59 -4.91 15.39
C SER A 86 13.56 -3.83 14.94
N TRP A 87 14.79 -3.89 15.44
CA TRP A 87 15.82 -2.89 15.21
C TRP A 87 17.14 -3.57 14.86
N SER A 88 17.73 -3.14 13.75
CA SER A 88 18.97 -3.72 13.22
C SER A 88 20.24 -3.20 13.92
N GLY A 89 20.09 -2.36 14.96
CA GLY A 89 21.22 -1.69 15.63
C GLY A 89 21.86 -0.57 14.81
N ARG A 90 21.29 -0.21 13.65
CA ARG A 90 21.73 0.87 12.78
C ARG A 90 20.74 2.03 12.79
N GLY A 91 21.24 3.26 12.88
CA GLY A 91 20.43 4.47 12.89
C GLY A 91 19.84 4.82 14.26
N ARG A 92 18.79 5.65 14.28
CA ARG A 92 18.18 6.15 15.52
C ARG A 92 17.56 5.01 16.34
N LEU A 93 17.83 5.03 17.65
CA LEU A 93 17.26 4.09 18.62
C LEU A 93 15.72 4.18 18.60
N PRO A 94 14.99 3.06 18.54
CA PRO A 94 13.54 3.08 18.58
C PRO A 94 13.03 3.40 19.99
N ARG A 95 11.83 3.96 20.07
CA ARG A 95 11.25 4.45 21.34
C ARG A 95 11.08 3.34 22.38
N TRP A 96 10.74 2.13 21.95
CA TRP A 96 10.57 0.99 22.85
C TRP A 96 11.89 0.58 23.51
N LEU A 97 13.00 0.56 22.76
CA LEU A 97 14.30 0.17 23.30
C LEU A 97 14.85 1.25 24.25
N ALA A 98 14.66 2.52 23.90
CA ALA A 98 14.99 3.65 24.77
C ALA A 98 14.20 3.63 26.09
N ALA A 99 12.90 3.30 26.03
CA ALA A 99 12.05 3.20 27.21
C ALA A 99 12.44 2.02 28.12
N LEU A 100 12.85 0.90 27.53
CA LEU A 100 13.31 -0.28 28.27
C LEU A 100 14.68 -0.05 28.93
N GLU A 101 15.61 0.59 28.22
CA GLU A 101 16.89 1.02 28.81
C GLU A 101 16.66 2.00 29.99
N ALA A 102 15.72 2.95 29.84
CA ALA A 102 15.35 3.86 30.92
C ALA A 102 14.66 3.14 32.10
N ALA A 103 13.94 2.04 31.84
CA ALA A 103 13.36 1.16 32.86
C ALA A 103 14.39 0.21 33.50
N GLY A 104 15.69 0.35 33.19
CA GLY A 104 16.76 -0.47 33.73
C GLY A 104 16.90 -1.85 33.09
N ARG A 105 16.14 -2.14 32.03
CA ARG A 105 16.24 -3.38 31.25
C ARG A 105 17.39 -3.28 30.27
N LYS A 106 18.12 -4.38 30.10
CA LYS A 106 19.28 -4.40 29.20
C LYS A 106 18.82 -4.66 27.78
N ARG A 107 19.34 -3.89 26.82
CA ARG A 107 19.07 -4.09 25.39
C ARG A 107 19.45 -5.49 24.91
N GLU A 108 20.41 -6.15 25.55
CA GLU A 108 20.82 -7.51 25.20
C GLU A 108 19.71 -8.54 25.39
N GLU A 109 18.76 -8.30 26.31
CA GLU A 109 17.62 -9.20 26.53
C GLU A 109 16.68 -9.28 25.32
N PHE A 110 16.70 -8.25 24.48
CA PHE A 110 15.89 -8.15 23.27
C PHE A 110 16.70 -8.52 22.03
N ALA A 111 17.94 -8.98 22.18
CA ALA A 111 18.78 -9.32 21.04
C ALA A 111 18.28 -10.59 20.35
N VAL A 112 18.13 -10.52 19.03
CA VAL A 112 17.86 -11.66 18.15
C VAL A 112 19.06 -11.76 17.22
N GLY A 113 19.95 -12.70 17.53
CA GLY A 113 21.22 -12.93 16.85
C GLY A 113 21.73 -14.31 17.13
#